data_AF-A0A0W0ZD59-F1
#
_entry.id   AF-A0A0W0ZD59-F1
#
_cell.length_a   1.000
_cell.length_b   1.000
_cell.length_c   1.000
_cell.angle_alpha   90.00
_cell.angle_beta   90.00
_cell.angle_gamma   90.00
#
_symmetry.space_group_name_H-M   'P 1'
#
loop_
_entity.id
_entity.type
_entity.pdbx_description
1 polymer ?
#
loop_
_entity_poly.entity_id
_entity_poly.type
_entity_poly.pdbx_seq_one_letter_code
_entity_poly.pdbx_strand_id
1 'polypeptide(L)'
;MMDKNENISPEHQKLVNRTIGFLSTSVALYALLRKGNYRVAFLLYEKSGGGGLNLYKEQASGKFKRCFAIDYHPFWDKKTKQSAWRLHYHRGENDSQMKKHRPYQGGW
;
A
#
# COMPACT_ATOMS: atom_id res chain seq x y z
N MET A 1 32.04 -16.29 -31.01
CA MET A 1 31.84 -16.35 -29.55
C MET A 1 30.34 -16.48 -29.32
N MET A 2 29.85 -17.62 -28.84
CA MET A 2 28.43 -17.83 -28.58
C MET A 2 28.05 -17.12 -27.28
N ASP A 3 27.00 -16.30 -27.37
CA ASP A 3 26.36 -15.64 -26.24
C ASP A 3 25.97 -16.67 -25.18
N LYS A 4 26.54 -16.53 -23.98
CA LYS A 4 26.06 -17.22 -22.79
C LYS A 4 24.80 -16.49 -22.33
N ASN A 5 23.66 -16.86 -22.91
CA ASN A 5 22.38 -16.63 -22.24
C ASN A 5 22.36 -17.54 -21.00
N GLU A 6 22.89 -17.02 -19.89
CA GLU A 6 22.65 -17.60 -18.58
C GLU A 6 21.14 -17.55 -18.35
N ASN A 7 20.49 -18.71 -18.44
CA ASN A 7 19.08 -18.83 -18.11
C ASN A 7 18.91 -18.52 -16.62
N ILE A 8 18.44 -17.30 -16.33
CA ILE A 8 18.12 -16.85 -14.99
C ILE A 8 17.06 -17.80 -14.43
N SER A 9 17.33 -18.42 -13.28
CA SER A 9 16.37 -19.32 -12.67
C SER A 9 15.08 -18.56 -12.28
N PRO A 10 13.90 -19.22 -12.29
CA PRO A 10 12.64 -18.56 -11.94
C PRO A 10 12.65 -17.86 -10.58
N GLU A 11 13.34 -18.43 -9.58
CA GLU A 11 13.48 -17.81 -8.26
C GLU A 11 14.37 -16.56 -8.28
N HIS A 12 15.44 -16.58 -9.07
CA HIS A 12 16.30 -15.41 -9.24
C HIS A 12 15.58 -14.30 -9.99
N GLN A 13 14.81 -14.65 -11.03
CA GLN A 13 13.95 -13.70 -11.75
C GLN A 13 12.89 -13.09 -10.81
N LYS A 14 12.29 -13.88 -9.92
CA LYS A 14 11.32 -13.40 -8.93
C LYS A 14 11.97 -12.43 -7.94
N LEU A 15 13.18 -12.70 -7.48
CA LEU A 15 13.94 -11.80 -6.62
C LEU A 15 14.27 -10.49 -7.33
N VAL A 16 14.75 -10.55 -8.58
CA VAL A 16 15.02 -9.37 -9.41
C VAL A 16 13.75 -8.53 -9.60
N ASN A 17 12.63 -9.16 -9.97
CA ASN A 17 11.35 -8.46 -10.15
C ASN A 17 10.87 -7.79 -8.87
N ARG A 18 11.00 -8.44 -7.70
CA ARG A 18 10.69 -7.85 -6.39
C ARG A 18 11.58 -6.65 -6.09
N THR A 19 12.87 -6.76 -6.38
CA THR A 19 13.85 -5.70 -6.13
C THR A 19 13.58 -4.49 -7.02
N ILE A 20 13.36 -4.71 -8.32
CA ILE A 20 13.00 -3.64 -9.27
C ILE A 20 11.68 -2.98 -8.86
N GLY A 21 10.67 -3.78 -8.48
CA GLY A 21 9.39 -3.26 -8.00
C GLY A 21 9.53 -2.38 -6.76
N PHE A 22 10.33 -2.80 -5.79
CA PHE A 22 10.63 -2.02 -4.59
C PHE A 22 11.33 -0.71 -4.94
N LEU A 23 12.46 -0.77 -5.66
CA LEU A 23 13.27 0.41 -5.99
C LEU A 23 12.49 1.43 -6.83
N SER A 24 11.80 0.96 -7.88
CA SER A 24 10.99 1.86 -8.73
C SER A 24 9.88 2.55 -7.94
N THR A 25 9.23 1.82 -7.03
CA THR A 25 8.19 2.36 -6.16
C THR A 25 8.75 3.38 -5.17
N SER A 26 9.90 3.09 -4.55
CA SER A 26 10.59 4.02 -3.64
C SER A 26 10.99 5.31 -4.34
N VAL A 27 11.56 5.23 -5.55
CA VAL A 27 11.95 6.41 -6.34
C VAL A 27 10.73 7.22 -6.74
N ALA A 28 9.66 6.58 -7.23
CA ALA A 28 8.42 7.26 -7.58
C ALA A 28 7.81 7.97 -6.37
N LEU A 29 7.78 7.31 -5.20
CA LEU A 29 7.27 7.91 -3.97
C LEU A 29 8.11 9.13 -3.55
N TYR A 30 9.44 9.01 -3.56
CA TYR A 30 10.34 10.11 -3.26
C TYR A 30 10.14 11.31 -4.20
N ALA A 31 10.01 11.06 -5.50
CA ALA A 31 9.77 12.11 -6.49
C ALA A 31 8.44 12.85 -6.24
N LEU A 32 7.37 12.11 -5.93
CA LEU A 32 6.07 12.69 -5.58
C LEU A 32 6.14 13.53 -4.30
N LEU A 33 6.84 13.05 -3.27
CA LEU A 33 7.06 13.78 -2.02
C LEU A 33 7.88 15.06 -2.25
N ARG A 34 8.95 14.99 -3.05
CA ARG A 34 9.82 16.13 -3.36
C ARG A 34 9.09 17.24 -4.12
N LYS A 35 8.14 16.89 -4.99
CA LYS A 35 7.29 17.86 -5.69
C LYS A 35 6.38 18.64 -4.73
N GLY A 36 6.19 18.17 -3.49
CA GLY A 36 5.45 18.84 -2.43
C GLY A 36 3.94 18.64 -2.47
N ASN A 37 3.39 18.20 -3.61
CA ASN A 37 1.96 17.98 -3.78
C ASN A 37 1.47 16.61 -3.26
N TYR A 38 2.38 15.77 -2.74
CA TYR A 38 2.04 14.53 -2.05
C TYR A 38 2.68 14.48 -0.66
N ARG A 39 1.99 13.83 0.28
CA ARG A 39 2.49 13.52 1.62
C ARG A 39 2.23 12.08 1.96
N VAL A 40 3.13 11.48 2.72
CA VAL A 40 3.02 10.11 3.22
C VAL A 40 3.02 10.17 4.75
N ALA A 41 2.13 9.41 5.37
CA ALA A 41 2.11 9.27 6.83
C ALA A 41 1.99 7.79 7.20
N PHE A 42 2.82 7.36 8.15
CA PHE A 42 2.62 6.10 8.84
C PHE A 42 1.83 6.37 10.12
N LEU A 43 0.66 5.74 10.24
CA LEU A 43 -0.26 5.95 11.35
C LEU A 43 -0.33 4.67 12.18
N LEU A 44 -0.28 4.82 13.50
CA LEU A 44 -0.57 3.77 14.47
C LEU A 44 -1.99 3.94 14.99
N TYR A 45 -2.75 2.85 15.07
CA TYR A 45 -4.17 2.91 15.44
C TYR A 45 -4.34 2.50 16.91
N GLU A 46 -4.43 3.47 17.81
CA GLU A 46 -4.53 3.21 19.26
C GLU A 46 -5.75 2.37 19.64
N LYS A 47 -6.90 2.61 19.01
CA LYS A 47 -8.17 1.96 19.37
C LYS A 47 -8.30 0.53 18.85
N SER A 48 -7.94 0.32 17.58
CA SER A 48 -8.03 -1.00 16.95
C SER A 48 -6.75 -1.82 17.11
N GLY A 49 -5.63 -1.20 17.49
CA GLY A 49 -4.31 -1.77 17.31
C GLY A 49 -3.89 -1.74 15.83
N GLY A 50 -2.60 -2.00 15.59
CA GLY A 50 -2.02 -2.04 14.25
C GLY A 50 -1.67 -0.66 13.70
N GLY A 51 -1.61 -0.55 12.37
CA GLY A 51 -1.25 0.69 11.71
C GLY A 51 -1.33 0.60 10.20
N GLY A 52 -0.95 1.70 9.54
CA GLY A 52 -1.02 1.77 8.09
C GLY A 52 -0.28 2.95 7.47
N LEU A 53 0.02 2.79 6.19
CA LEU A 53 0.65 3.81 5.36
C LEU A 53 -0.43 4.55 4.57
N ASN A 54 -0.49 5.86 4.73
CA ASN A 54 -1.46 6.73 4.08
C ASN A 54 -0.74 7.66 3.09
N LEU A 55 -1.28 7.77 1.88
CA LEU A 55 -0.84 8.72 0.86
C LEU A 55 -1.89 9.81 0.70
N TYR A 56 -1.43 11.04 0.75
CA TYR A 56 -2.24 12.24 0.60
C TYR A 56 -1.78 13.04 -0.60
N LYS A 57 -2.73 13.66 -1.29
CA LYS A 57 -2.50 14.58 -2.40
C LYS A 57 -3.06 15.95 -2.06
N GLU A 58 -2.25 16.97 -2.27
CA GLU A 58 -2.68 18.37 -2.17
C GLU A 58 -3.77 18.66 -3.20
N GLN A 59 -4.83 19.31 -2.75
CA GLN A 59 -5.94 19.80 -3.56
C GLN A 59 -5.67 21.25 -3.97
N ALA A 60 -6.39 21.75 -4.98
CA ALA A 60 -6.31 23.17 -5.38
C ALA A 60 -6.61 24.14 -4.22
N SER A 61 -7.31 23.70 -3.18
CA SER A 61 -7.59 24.46 -1.96
C SER A 61 -6.43 24.51 -0.95
N GLY A 62 -5.27 23.90 -1.25
CA GLY A 62 -4.14 23.76 -0.34
C GLY A 62 -4.31 22.69 0.75
N LYS A 63 -5.48 22.01 0.80
CA LYS A 63 -5.73 20.91 1.75
C LYS A 63 -5.22 19.59 1.19
N PHE A 64 -4.76 18.71 2.08
CA PHE A 64 -4.35 17.35 1.72
C PHE A 64 -5.54 16.38 1.81
N LYS A 65 -5.81 15.67 0.72
CA LYS A 65 -6.83 14.62 0.65
C LYS A 65 -6.17 13.26 0.57
N ARG A 66 -6.59 12.32 1.42
CA ARG A 66 -6.11 10.93 1.35
C ARG A 66 -6.61 10.30 0.05
N CYS A 67 -5.70 9.78 -0.77
CA CYS A 67 -6.02 9.12 -2.03
C CYS A 67 -5.75 7.61 -2.02
N PHE A 68 -4.91 7.15 -1.10
CA PHE A 68 -4.61 5.74 -0.92
C PHE A 68 -4.19 5.44 0.51
N ALA A 69 -4.49 4.23 0.99
CA ALA A 69 -3.90 3.71 2.22
C ALA A 69 -3.74 2.19 2.16
N ILE A 70 -2.74 1.66 2.87
CA ILE A 70 -2.60 0.24 3.17
C ILE A 70 -2.56 0.11 4.69
N ASP A 71 -3.46 -0.71 5.22
CA ASP A 71 -3.71 -0.84 6.64
C ASP A 71 -3.62 -2.31 7.06
N TYR A 72 -3.00 -2.54 8.21
CA TYR A 72 -2.95 -3.83 8.88
C TYR A 72 -3.39 -3.66 10.33
N HIS A 73 -4.61 -4.11 10.60
CA HIS A 73 -5.20 -4.05 11.94
C HIS A 73 -6.21 -5.19 12.12
N PRO A 74 -6.60 -5.54 13.36
CA PRO A 74 -7.59 -6.57 13.59
C PRO A 74 -8.99 -6.12 13.16
N PHE A 75 -9.77 -7.09 12.69
CA PHE A 75 -11.20 -6.98 12.44
C PHE A 75 -11.92 -8.08 13.19
N TRP A 76 -13.12 -7.77 13.69
CA TRP A 76 -13.98 -8.75 14.30
C TRP A 76 -14.61 -9.66 13.23
N ASP A 77 -14.29 -10.95 13.26
CA ASP A 77 -14.87 -11.94 12.37
C ASP A 77 -16.18 -12.49 12.97
N LYS A 78 -17.30 -12.23 12.28
CA LYS A 78 -18.63 -12.64 12.75
C LYS A 78 -18.84 -14.16 12.73
N LYS A 79 -18.11 -14.90 11.88
CA LYS A 79 -18.24 -16.35 11.71
C LYS A 79 -17.49 -17.08 12.80
N THR A 80 -16.25 -16.70 13.05
CA THR A 80 -15.39 -17.36 14.06
C THR A 80 -15.51 -16.75 15.45
N LYS A 81 -16.18 -15.59 15.59
CA LYS A 81 -16.32 -14.83 16.85
C LYS A 81 -14.96 -14.46 17.45
N GLN A 82 -13.98 -14.16 16.61
CA GLN A 82 -12.62 -13.82 17.01
C GLN A 82 -12.11 -12.62 16.22
N SER A 83 -11.17 -11.88 16.81
CA SER A 83 -10.43 -10.84 16.10
C SER A 83 -9.37 -11.49 15.21
N ALA A 84 -9.42 -11.19 13.91
CA ALA A 84 -8.42 -11.62 12.94
C ALA A 84 -7.66 -10.40 12.43
N TRP A 85 -6.33 -10.49 12.42
CA TRP A 85 -5.47 -9.49 11.79
C TRP A 85 -5.56 -9.56 10.29
N ARG A 86 -5.72 -8.41 9.65
CA ARG A 86 -6.02 -8.41 8.23
C ARG A 86 -5.42 -7.22 7.50
N LEU A 87 -4.77 -7.55 6.37
CA LEU A 87 -4.22 -6.58 5.44
C LEU A 87 -5.28 -6.16 4.43
N HIS A 88 -5.49 -4.86 4.31
CA HIS A 88 -6.44 -4.30 3.36
C HIS A 88 -5.95 -2.93 2.89
N TYR A 89 -6.58 -2.42 1.84
CA TYR A 89 -6.24 -1.12 1.28
C TYR A 89 -7.49 -0.26 1.08
N HIS A 90 -7.27 1.04 0.97
CA HIS A 90 -8.28 2.05 0.69
C HIS A 90 -7.87 2.83 -0.55
N ARG A 91 -8.83 3.03 -1.46
CA ARG A 91 -8.66 3.91 -2.64
C ARG A 91 -10.00 4.53 -3.01
N GLY A 92 -9.97 5.69 -3.67
CA GLY A 92 -11.20 6.33 -4.10
C GLY A 92 -11.04 7.81 -4.38
N GLU A 93 -11.98 8.33 -5.14
CA GLU A 93 -12.05 9.75 -5.52
C GLU A 93 -12.76 10.59 -4.46
N ASN A 94 -13.58 9.95 -3.60
CA ASN A 94 -14.33 10.61 -2.53
C ASN A 94 -14.24 9.85 -1.20
N ASP A 95 -14.67 10.50 -0.12
CA ASP A 95 -14.56 10.00 1.24
C ASP A 95 -15.31 8.69 1.45
N SER A 96 -16.45 8.50 0.77
CA SER A 96 -17.22 7.26 0.82
C SER A 96 -16.42 6.09 0.24
N GLN A 97 -15.80 6.28 -0.92
CA GLN A 97 -14.95 5.25 -1.53
C GLN A 97 -13.66 4.99 -0.71
N MET A 98 -13.10 6.05 -0.11
CA MET A 98 -11.92 5.99 0.75
C MET A 98 -12.16 5.34 2.12
N LYS A 99 -13.42 5.10 2.51
CA LYS A 99 -13.80 4.34 3.71
C LYS A 99 -13.96 2.84 3.46
N LYS A 100 -14.02 2.41 2.20
CA LYS A 100 -14.23 1.00 1.85
C LYS A 100 -12.94 0.20 2.05
N HIS A 101 -12.95 -0.70 3.03
CA HIS A 101 -11.91 -1.71 3.23
C HIS A 101 -11.88 -2.66 2.04
N ARG A 102 -10.75 -2.74 1.34
CA ARG A 102 -10.58 -3.65 0.20
C ARG A 102 -9.59 -4.75 0.55
N PRO A 103 -10.02 -6.03 0.46
CA PRO A 103 -9.17 -7.17 0.76
C PRO A 103 -7.92 -7.20 -0.10
N TYR A 104 -6.75 -7.44 0.48
CA TYR A 104 -5.56 -7.72 -0.34
C TYR A 104 -5.63 -9.12 -0.99
N GLN A 105 -6.14 -10.12 -0.26
CA GLN A 105 -6.23 -11.53 -0.69
C GLN A 105 -7.64 -11.95 -1.19
N GLY A 106 -8.56 -11.00 -1.40
CA GLY A 106 -9.97 -11.28 -1.70
C GLY A 106 -10.81 -11.71 -0.48
N GLY A 107 -12.14 -11.62 -0.59
CA GLY A 107 -13.14 -12.24 0.31
C GLY A 107 -13.15 -11.81 1.78
N TRP A 108 -14.11 -10.96 2.17
CA TRP A 108 -14.37 -10.56 3.56
C TRP A 108 -15.86 -10.50 3.86
#